data_AF-A0A8S3S3U7-F1
#
_entry.id   AF-A0A8S3S3U7-F1
#
_cell.length_a   1.000
_cell.length_b   1.000
_cell.length_c   1.000
_cell.angle_alpha   90.00
_cell.angle_beta   90.00
_cell.angle_gamma   90.00
#
_symmetry.space_group_name_H-M   'P 1'
#
loop_
_entity.id
_entity.type
_entity.pdbx_description
1 polymer ?
#
loop_
_entity_poly.entity_id
_entity_poly.type
_entity_poly.pdbx_seq_one_letter_code
_entity_poly.pdbx_strand_id
1 'polypeptide(L)'
;MNILYKYSLHSYMLDFLREGVFPTKQFWKAIVQNTVDKVQTDEWTRRLHNDNNFSRFRSIHRSVRVPDFWKSSKSSREIVNSYYITKLLTDIPNTTGGTCELCNTQFLDVYVHACCSCSGTHLIRDMWWELNFYSCNQLIRSLNPRETDQNTAAIFDSVISI
;
A
#
# COMPACT_ATOMS: atom_id res chain seq x y z
N MET A 1 -25.07 6.53 19.34
CA MET A 1 -24.38 7.10 18.15
C MET A 1 -25.29 6.89 16.94
N ASN A 2 -25.74 7.96 16.26
CA ASN A 2 -26.67 7.83 15.13
C ASN A 2 -25.88 7.57 13.84
N ILE A 3 -26.14 6.44 13.17
CA ILE A 3 -25.41 6.00 11.97
C ILE A 3 -25.49 7.01 10.83
N LEU A 4 -26.61 7.75 10.73
CA LEU A 4 -26.77 8.80 9.73
C LEU A 4 -25.84 9.99 9.97
N TYR A 5 -25.57 10.31 11.22
CA TYR A 5 -24.60 11.36 11.56
C TYR A 5 -23.16 10.91 11.32
N LYS A 6 -22.83 9.63 11.64
CA LYS A 6 -21.49 9.08 11.38
C LYS A 6 -21.08 9.22 9.92
N TYR A 7 -22.01 8.96 9.01
CA TYR A 7 -21.77 9.05 7.57
C TYR A 7 -22.25 10.35 6.93
N SER A 8 -22.60 11.38 7.72
CA SER A 8 -23.12 12.65 7.20
C SER A 8 -24.33 12.51 6.24
N LEU A 9 -25.12 11.44 6.39
CA LEU A 9 -26.31 11.14 5.60
C LEU A 9 -27.56 11.86 6.11
N HIS A 10 -27.48 12.46 7.29
CA HIS A 10 -28.59 13.19 7.93
C HIS A 10 -29.05 14.41 7.12
N SER A 11 -28.15 15.08 6.37
CA SER A 11 -28.52 16.22 5.52
C SER A 11 -29.60 15.85 4.50
N TYR A 12 -29.52 14.66 3.89
CA TYR A 12 -30.51 14.19 2.93
C TYR A 12 -31.90 13.96 3.56
N MET A 13 -31.95 13.66 4.86
CA MET A 13 -33.22 13.56 5.60
C MET A 13 -33.80 14.95 5.86
N LEU A 14 -32.95 15.94 6.17
CA LEU A 14 -33.38 17.33 6.34
C LEU A 14 -33.87 17.93 5.02
N ASP A 15 -33.19 17.64 3.91
CA ASP A 15 -33.58 18.14 2.59
C ASP A 15 -34.89 17.54 2.12
N PHE A 16 -35.15 16.26 2.42
CA PHE A 16 -36.45 15.65 2.20
C PHE A 16 -37.56 16.29 3.03
N LEU A 17 -37.32 16.55 4.31
CA LEU A 17 -38.31 17.22 5.16
C LEU A 17 -38.61 18.65 4.71
N ARG A 18 -37.65 19.33 4.09
CA ARG A 18 -37.76 20.72 3.65
C ARG A 18 -38.35 20.86 2.25
N GLU A 19 -37.89 20.06 1.31
CA GLU A 19 -38.20 20.20 -0.13
C GLU A 19 -39.12 19.09 -0.64
N GLY A 20 -39.38 18.05 0.16
CA GLY A 20 -40.18 16.88 -0.23
C GLY A 20 -39.49 15.97 -1.25
N VAL A 21 -38.24 16.27 -1.60
CA VAL A 21 -37.47 15.52 -2.62
C VAL A 21 -36.46 14.63 -1.92
N PHE A 22 -36.50 13.33 -2.26
CA PHE A 22 -35.51 12.36 -1.82
C PHE A 22 -34.83 11.71 -3.04
N PRO A 23 -33.53 11.36 -2.95
CA PRO A 23 -32.86 10.54 -3.94
C PRO A 23 -33.65 9.29 -4.33
N THR A 24 -33.63 8.93 -5.62
CA THR A 24 -34.17 7.64 -6.04
C THR A 24 -33.44 6.50 -5.31
N LYS A 25 -34.10 5.36 -5.13
CA LYS A 25 -33.50 4.21 -4.41
C LYS A 25 -32.11 3.83 -4.94
N GLN A 26 -31.92 3.84 -6.26
CA GLN A 26 -30.64 3.53 -6.89
C GLN A 26 -29.57 4.59 -6.56
N PHE A 27 -29.93 5.87 -6.66
CA PHE A 27 -29.02 6.97 -6.37
C PHE A 27 -28.67 7.03 -4.89
N TRP A 28 -29.65 6.82 -4.01
CA TRP A 28 -29.45 6.72 -2.57
C TRP A 28 -28.47 5.61 -2.20
N LYS A 29 -28.64 4.42 -2.80
CA LYS A 29 -27.73 3.30 -2.57
C LYS A 29 -26.29 3.66 -2.97
N ALA A 30 -26.09 4.33 -4.10
CA ALA A 30 -24.78 4.79 -4.53
C ALA A 30 -24.17 5.82 -3.57
N ILE A 31 -24.96 6.80 -3.12
CA ILE A 31 -24.53 7.80 -2.12
C ILE A 31 -24.07 7.12 -0.83
N VAL A 32 -24.91 6.22 -0.29
CA VAL A 32 -24.60 5.51 0.95
C VAL A 32 -23.34 4.69 0.79
N GLN A 33 -23.23 3.90 -0.27
CA GLN A 33 -22.05 3.06 -0.54
C GLN A 33 -20.78 3.91 -0.61
N ASN A 34 -20.76 4.94 -1.46
CA ASN A 34 -19.59 5.80 -1.64
C ASN A 34 -19.18 6.49 -0.34
N THR A 35 -20.15 6.92 0.47
CA THR A 35 -19.87 7.63 1.71
C THR A 35 -19.33 6.68 2.78
N VAL A 36 -19.89 5.48 2.89
CA VAL A 36 -19.37 4.43 3.78
C VAL A 36 -17.96 4.03 3.38
N ASP A 37 -17.73 3.76 2.10
CA ASP A 37 -16.42 3.36 1.57
C ASP A 37 -15.37 4.45 1.82
N LYS A 38 -15.73 5.72 1.62
CA LYS A 38 -14.86 6.86 1.92
C LYS A 38 -14.49 6.89 3.41
N VAL A 39 -15.48 6.86 4.30
CA VAL A 39 -15.24 6.93 5.76
C VAL A 39 -14.41 5.74 6.22
N GLN A 40 -14.69 4.53 5.73
CA GLN A 40 -13.91 3.34 6.08
C GLN A 40 -12.47 3.42 5.55
N THR A 41 -12.28 3.89 4.32
CA THR A 41 -10.96 4.11 3.73
C THR A 41 -10.17 5.14 4.52
N ASP A 42 -10.80 6.24 4.94
CA ASP A 42 -10.18 7.29 5.74
C ASP A 42 -9.82 6.79 7.14
N GLU A 43 -10.73 6.07 7.81
CA GLU A 43 -10.46 5.45 9.11
C GLU A 43 -9.28 4.46 9.01
N TRP A 44 -9.28 3.59 8.00
CA TRP A 44 -8.24 2.60 7.78
C TRP A 44 -6.88 3.26 7.48
N THR A 45 -6.86 4.25 6.58
CA THR A 45 -5.66 5.05 6.27
C THR A 45 -5.12 5.75 7.50
N ARG A 46 -5.99 6.34 8.32
CA ARG A 46 -5.61 7.00 9.57
C ARG A 46 -5.00 6.01 10.56
N ARG A 47 -5.56 4.80 10.70
CA ARG A 47 -5.00 3.76 11.58
C ARG A 47 -3.61 3.36 11.12
N LEU A 48 -3.43 3.05 9.82
CA LEU A 48 -2.13 2.66 9.27
C LEU A 48 -1.07 3.77 9.39
N HIS A 49 -1.47 5.03 9.24
CA HIS A 49 -0.55 6.16 9.37
C HIS A 49 -0.07 6.37 10.81
N ASN A 50 -0.94 6.15 11.80
CA ASN A 50 -0.61 6.38 13.21
C ASN A 50 -0.12 5.14 13.94
N ASP A 51 -0.19 3.96 13.32
CA ASP A 51 0.29 2.72 13.91
C ASP A 51 1.83 2.68 13.88
N ASN A 52 2.42 2.44 15.06
CA ASN A 52 3.87 2.39 15.26
C ASN A 52 4.52 1.19 14.56
N ASN A 53 3.78 0.14 14.27
CA ASN A 53 4.28 -1.02 13.52
C ASN A 53 4.70 -0.61 12.10
N PHE A 54 4.12 0.44 11.53
CA PHE A 54 4.50 0.97 10.21
C PHE A 54 5.56 2.07 10.28
N SER A 55 6.21 2.28 11.44
CA SER A 55 7.25 3.31 11.57
C SER A 55 8.46 3.06 10.66
N ARG A 56 8.90 1.80 10.49
CA ARG A 56 9.97 1.45 9.54
C ARG A 56 9.51 1.61 8.10
N PHE A 57 8.29 1.20 7.76
CA PHE A 57 7.72 1.48 6.44
C PHE A 57 7.78 2.98 6.12
N ARG A 58 7.38 3.86 7.06
CA ARG A 58 7.43 5.32 6.89
C ARG A 58 8.85 5.87 6.82
N SER A 59 9.82 5.26 7.52
CA SER A 59 11.21 5.71 7.48
C SER A 59 11.89 5.41 6.14
N ILE A 60 11.58 4.24 5.56
CA ILE A 60 12.07 3.80 4.25
C ILE A 60 11.30 4.50 3.12
N HIS A 61 9.97 4.58 3.22
CA HIS A 61 9.08 5.13 2.21
C HIS A 61 8.35 6.38 2.69
N ARG A 62 9.08 7.49 2.82
CA ARG A 62 8.52 8.76 3.31
C ARG A 62 7.39 9.34 2.43
N SER A 63 7.42 9.05 1.13
CA SER A 63 6.46 9.56 0.15
C SER A 63 5.28 8.63 -0.14
N VAL A 64 5.34 7.37 0.31
CA VAL A 64 4.31 6.36 -0.01
C VAL A 64 3.44 6.08 1.20
N ARG A 65 2.13 5.98 0.97
CA ARG A 65 1.20 5.60 2.01
C ARG A 65 1.07 4.08 2.03
N VAL A 66 1.07 3.49 3.22
CA VAL A 66 0.85 2.05 3.43
C VAL A 66 -0.41 1.53 2.72
N PRO A 67 -1.56 2.24 2.69
CA PRO A 67 -2.70 1.84 1.87
C PRO A 67 -2.41 1.61 0.39
N ASP A 68 -1.57 2.46 -0.20
CA ASP A 68 -1.30 2.43 -1.64
C ASP A 68 -0.44 1.22 -1.99
N PHE A 69 0.42 0.82 -1.06
CA PHE A 69 1.20 -0.41 -1.13
C PHE A 69 0.30 -1.67 -1.22
N TRP A 70 -0.79 -1.73 -0.45
CA TRP A 70 -1.71 -2.86 -0.50
C TRP A 70 -2.59 -2.85 -1.76
N LYS A 71 -2.94 -1.66 -2.26
CA LYS A 71 -3.79 -1.50 -3.45
C LYS A 71 -3.07 -1.75 -4.77
N SER A 72 -1.73 -1.72 -4.80
CA SER A 72 -0.96 -1.94 -6.02
C SER A 72 -0.94 -3.40 -6.49
N SER A 73 -1.25 -4.34 -5.59
CA SER A 73 -1.20 -5.77 -5.88
C SER A 73 -2.44 -6.24 -6.64
N LYS A 74 -2.26 -6.76 -7.86
CA LYS A 74 -3.37 -7.16 -8.75
C LYS A 74 -3.42 -8.65 -9.03
N SER A 75 -2.30 -9.35 -8.90
CA SER A 75 -2.16 -10.79 -9.05
C SER A 75 -1.90 -11.49 -7.72
N SER A 76 -2.24 -12.77 -7.62
CA SER A 76 -1.98 -13.58 -6.42
C SER A 76 -0.50 -13.55 -6.01
N ARG A 77 0.40 -13.51 -7.00
CA ARG A 77 1.85 -13.38 -6.78
C ARG A 77 2.23 -12.04 -6.15
N GLU A 78 1.69 -10.94 -6.66
CA GLU A 78 1.95 -9.62 -6.11
C GLU A 78 1.41 -9.50 -4.69
N ILE A 79 0.26 -10.09 -4.40
CA ILE A 79 -0.32 -10.11 -3.04
C ILE A 79 0.63 -10.81 -2.06
N VAL A 80 1.19 -11.96 -2.43
CA VAL A 80 2.17 -12.69 -1.60
C VAL A 80 3.44 -11.86 -1.39
N ASN A 81 3.97 -11.25 -2.45
CA ASN A 81 5.15 -10.39 -2.36
C ASN A 81 4.90 -9.16 -1.47
N SER A 82 3.74 -8.53 -1.61
CA SER A 82 3.33 -7.39 -0.79
C SER A 82 3.14 -7.77 0.68
N TYR A 83 2.58 -8.94 0.95
CA TYR A 83 2.52 -9.46 2.31
C TYR A 83 3.93 -9.65 2.89
N TYR A 84 4.82 -10.31 2.14
CA TYR A 84 6.20 -10.56 2.57
C TYR A 84 6.93 -9.24 2.86
N ILE A 85 6.93 -8.31 1.91
CA ILE A 85 7.60 -7.02 2.06
C ILE A 85 6.95 -6.19 3.18
N THR A 86 5.63 -6.18 3.33
CA THR A 86 5.00 -5.48 4.46
C THR A 86 5.47 -6.06 5.78
N LYS A 87 5.48 -7.40 5.90
CA LYS A 87 5.96 -8.07 7.10
C LYS A 87 7.41 -7.66 7.42
N LEU A 88 8.30 -7.67 6.42
CA LEU A 88 9.68 -7.17 6.59
C LEU A 88 9.74 -5.70 7.05
N LEU A 89 8.83 -4.87 6.54
CA LEU A 89 8.76 -3.44 6.83
C LEU A 89 8.00 -3.10 8.12
N THR A 90 7.35 -4.07 8.76
CA THR A 90 6.58 -3.90 10.01
C THR A 90 7.11 -4.70 11.19
N ASP A 91 7.96 -5.70 10.97
CA ASP A 91 8.55 -6.51 12.04
C ASP A 91 9.49 -5.67 12.92
N ILE A 92 9.49 -5.91 14.24
CA ILE A 92 10.34 -5.19 15.19
C ILE A 92 11.82 -5.41 14.82
N PRO A 93 12.64 -4.34 14.69
CA PRO A 93 14.01 -4.50 14.24
C PRO A 93 14.80 -5.30 15.26
N ASN A 94 15.33 -6.43 14.81
CA ASN A 94 16.41 -7.07 15.55
C ASN A 94 17.70 -6.30 15.21
N THR A 95 18.05 -5.33 16.04
CA THR A 95 19.22 -4.44 15.84
C THR A 95 20.55 -5.09 16.23
N THR A 96 20.55 -6.41 16.40
CA THR A 96 21.74 -7.18 16.81
C THR A 96 22.85 -7.21 15.76
N GLY A 97 22.58 -6.68 14.56
CA GLY A 97 23.53 -6.63 13.46
C GLY A 97 23.91 -8.01 12.94
N GLY A 98 24.43 -8.06 11.72
CA GLY A 98 24.80 -9.33 11.10
C GLY A 98 25.58 -9.13 9.81
N THR A 99 26.01 -10.24 9.22
CA THR A 99 26.62 -10.27 7.89
C THR A 99 25.64 -10.94 6.94
N CYS A 100 25.37 -10.30 5.80
CA CYS A 100 24.46 -10.86 4.81
C CYS A 100 25.15 -12.00 4.05
N GLU A 101 24.53 -13.18 4.01
CA GLU A 101 25.08 -14.33 3.29
C GLU A 101 25.06 -14.12 1.76
N LEU A 102 24.17 -13.28 1.24
CA LEU A 102 24.00 -13.06 -0.20
C LEU A 102 25.03 -12.08 -0.78
N CYS A 103 25.43 -11.07 -0.02
CA CYS A 103 26.33 -10.01 -0.50
C CYS A 103 27.54 -9.77 0.42
N ASN A 104 27.69 -10.60 1.46
CA ASN A 104 28.79 -10.61 2.42
C ASN A 104 29.05 -9.26 3.11
N THR A 105 28.03 -8.39 3.19
CA THR A 105 28.14 -7.06 3.81
C THR A 105 27.53 -7.04 5.20
N GLN A 106 28.12 -6.25 6.08
CA GLN A 106 27.57 -6.02 7.41
C GLN A 106 26.33 -5.12 7.35
N PHE A 107 25.35 -5.42 8.19
CA PHE A 107 24.14 -4.64 8.35
C PHE A 107 23.76 -4.55 9.83
N LEU A 108 23.02 -3.49 10.19
CA LEU A 108 22.42 -3.33 11.51
C LEU A 108 20.94 -3.73 11.54
N ASP A 109 20.26 -3.55 10.41
CA ASP A 109 18.88 -3.92 10.21
C ASP A 109 18.80 -4.76 8.93
N VAL A 110 18.51 -6.06 9.09
CA VAL A 110 18.45 -7.03 7.98
C VAL A 110 17.41 -6.62 6.94
N TYR A 111 16.34 -5.94 7.35
CA TYR A 111 15.24 -5.55 6.49
C TYR A 111 15.56 -4.29 5.70
N VAL A 112 16.14 -3.26 6.34
CA VAL A 112 16.68 -2.10 5.62
C VAL A 112 17.71 -2.57 4.59
N HIS A 113 18.57 -3.50 4.99
CA HIS A 113 19.56 -4.05 4.09
C HIS A 113 18.91 -4.77 2.89
N ALA A 114 18.02 -5.75 3.13
CA ALA A 114 17.36 -6.51 2.08
C ALA A 114 16.46 -5.66 1.17
N CYS A 115 15.78 -4.63 1.68
CA CYS A 115 14.85 -3.81 0.92
C CYS A 115 15.48 -2.59 0.23
N CYS A 116 16.65 -2.12 0.69
CA CYS A 116 17.23 -0.87 0.20
C CYS A 116 18.64 -1.01 -0.38
N SER A 117 19.51 -1.85 0.19
CA SER A 117 20.96 -1.77 -0.11
C SER A 117 21.63 -3.09 -0.49
N CYS A 118 20.98 -4.23 -0.30
CA CYS A 118 21.57 -5.54 -0.58
C CYS A 118 21.68 -5.77 -2.10
N SER A 119 22.90 -6.05 -2.57
CA SER A 119 23.13 -6.45 -3.96
C SER A 119 22.59 -7.85 -4.26
N GLY A 120 22.41 -8.71 -3.25
CA GLY A 120 21.82 -10.04 -3.43
C GLY A 120 20.32 -10.02 -3.72
N THR A 121 19.60 -9.02 -3.21
CA THR A 121 18.15 -8.89 -3.38
C THR A 121 17.75 -7.84 -4.44
N HIS A 122 18.73 -7.20 -5.09
CA HIS A 122 18.47 -6.07 -5.99
C HIS A 122 17.46 -6.39 -7.10
N LEU A 123 17.50 -7.58 -7.71
CA LEU A 123 16.56 -7.94 -8.77
C LEU A 123 15.11 -8.03 -8.27
N ILE A 124 14.87 -8.66 -7.13
CA ILE A 124 13.53 -8.80 -6.55
C ILE A 124 13.04 -7.44 -6.06
N ARG A 125 13.93 -6.70 -5.41
CA ARG A 125 13.72 -5.34 -4.93
C ARG A 125 13.31 -4.43 -6.08
N ASP A 126 14.12 -4.36 -7.12
CA ASP A 126 13.96 -3.46 -8.25
C ASP A 126 12.76 -3.88 -9.10
N MET A 127 12.57 -5.17 -9.37
CA MET A 127 11.36 -5.66 -10.03
C MET A 127 10.09 -5.32 -9.22
N TRP A 128 10.11 -5.44 -7.90
CA TRP A 128 8.93 -5.14 -7.10
C TRP A 128 8.68 -3.63 -6.98
N TRP A 129 9.73 -2.84 -6.74
CA TRP A 129 9.63 -1.38 -6.76
C TRP A 129 9.18 -0.90 -8.13
N GLU A 130 9.77 -1.40 -9.21
CA GLU A 130 9.34 -1.05 -10.57
C GLU A 130 7.92 -1.52 -10.84
N LEU A 131 7.51 -2.76 -10.61
CA LEU A 131 6.15 -3.20 -10.96
C LEU A 131 5.06 -2.54 -10.09
N ASN A 132 5.28 -2.39 -8.78
CA ASN A 132 4.29 -1.82 -7.87
C ASN A 132 4.33 -0.29 -7.85
N PHE A 133 5.51 0.34 -7.93
CA PHE A 133 5.58 1.78 -8.15
C PHE A 133 5.32 2.16 -9.59
N TYR A 134 5.42 1.31 -10.61
CA TYR A 134 4.91 1.64 -11.96
C TYR A 134 3.41 1.83 -11.95
N SER A 135 2.67 1.09 -11.10
CA SER A 135 1.23 1.31 -10.94
C SER A 135 0.90 2.67 -10.28
N CYS A 136 1.77 3.19 -9.40
CA CYS A 136 1.70 4.56 -8.87
C CYS A 136 2.35 5.61 -9.80
N ASN A 137 3.38 5.23 -10.55
CA ASN A 137 4.11 6.06 -11.50
C ASN A 137 3.36 6.20 -12.82
N GLN A 138 2.33 5.41 -13.15
CA GLN A 138 1.43 5.78 -14.26
C GLN A 138 0.67 7.09 -13.95
N LEU A 139 0.45 7.41 -12.67
CA LEU A 139 -0.10 8.69 -12.21
C LEU A 139 0.93 9.84 -12.23
N ILE A 140 2.24 9.52 -12.23
CA ILE A 140 3.36 10.49 -12.29
C ILE A 140 3.93 10.62 -13.73
N ARG A 141 3.91 9.55 -14.53
CA ARG A 141 4.33 9.50 -15.94
C ARG A 141 3.25 10.02 -16.89
N SER A 142 1.98 10.04 -16.47
CA SER A 142 0.96 10.89 -17.12
C SER A 142 1.23 12.39 -16.92
N LEU A 143 2.17 12.75 -16.05
CA LEU A 143 2.65 14.12 -15.83
C LEU A 143 4.07 14.38 -16.38
N ASN A 144 4.78 13.38 -16.92
CA ASN A 144 6.02 13.60 -17.68
C ASN A 144 6.44 12.36 -18.50
N PRO A 145 6.47 12.43 -19.85
CA PRO A 145 6.73 11.28 -20.70
C PRO A 145 8.22 11.17 -21.03
N ARG A 146 8.91 10.17 -20.49
CA ARG A 146 10.05 9.52 -21.16
C ARG A 146 10.46 8.23 -20.44
N GLU A 147 10.41 7.16 -21.23
CA GLU A 147 11.24 5.96 -21.21
C GLU A 147 10.82 4.74 -20.35
N THR A 148 10.80 3.62 -21.04
CA THR A 148 10.37 2.25 -20.74
C THR A 148 11.48 1.31 -21.17
N ASP A 149 11.64 0.15 -20.49
CA ASP A 149 11.94 -1.19 -21.06
C ASP A 149 12.17 -2.18 -19.89
N GLN A 150 11.42 -3.28 -19.72
CA GLN A 150 11.38 -4.61 -20.37
C GLN A 150 12.45 -5.63 -19.89
N ASN A 151 12.09 -6.51 -18.93
CA ASN A 151 12.22 -7.99 -18.95
C ASN A 151 12.45 -8.62 -17.55
N THR A 152 11.45 -9.32 -16.99
CA THR A 152 11.63 -10.19 -15.81
C THR A 152 10.60 -11.33 -15.76
N ALA A 153 10.91 -12.45 -16.44
CA ALA A 153 10.09 -13.68 -16.36
C ALA A 153 10.84 -14.93 -15.83
N ALA A 154 12.16 -14.88 -15.61
CA ALA A 154 12.96 -16.10 -15.43
C ALA A 154 13.51 -16.36 -14.00
N ILE A 155 13.30 -15.47 -13.01
CA ILE A 155 14.03 -15.54 -11.73
C ILE A 155 13.32 -16.41 -10.66
N PHE A 156 12.07 -16.79 -10.89
CA PHE A 156 11.17 -17.16 -9.79
C PHE A 156 11.26 -18.58 -9.23
N ASP A 157 11.88 -19.53 -9.91
CA ASP A 157 11.93 -20.92 -9.41
C ASP A 157 13.06 -21.19 -8.41
N SER A 158 13.94 -20.22 -8.15
CA SER A 158 15.11 -20.40 -7.29
C SER A 158 14.93 -19.96 -5.83
N VAL A 159 13.87 -19.21 -5.50
CA VAL A 159 13.71 -18.55 -4.18
C VAL A 159 12.85 -19.36 -3.19
N ILE A 160 12.19 -20.44 -3.65
CA ILE A 160 11.21 -21.20 -2.82
C ILE A 160 11.86 -22.27 -1.91
N SER A 161 13.18 -22.43 -1.91
CA SER A 161 13.86 -23.48 -1.11
C SER A 161 14.66 -22.97 0.10
N ILE A 162 14.38 -21.77 0.62
CA ILE A 162 14.94 -21.24 1.87
C ILE A 162 13.79 -20.78 2.77
#